data_AF-A0A443JSJ8-F1
#
_entry.id   AF-A0A443JSJ8-F1
#
_cell.length_a   1.000
_cell.length_b   1.000
_cell.length_c   1.000
_cell.angle_alpha   90.00
_cell.angle_beta   90.00
_cell.angle_gamma   90.00
#
_symmetry.space_group_name_H-M   'P 1'
#
loop_
_entity.id
_entity.type
_entity.pdbx_description
1 polymer ?
#
loop_
_entity_poly.entity_id
_entity_poly.type
_entity_poly.pdbx_seq_one_letter_code
_entity_poly.pdbx_strand_id
1 'polypeptide(L)'
;MSQSPGTSFPKPPAALAPYVEVLGVDLAVEFFLRFGGAELYFPQDRCRGGAATSMIGIEKIAELGDRLCVVKTRVPLANRWIAEVLAWKGVPTADIARWIRVSDVTVRHWLSGGERPFPVER
;
A
#
# COMPACT_ATOMS: atom_id res chain seq x y z
N MET A 1 22.53 -10.58 -20.73
CA MET A 1 23.38 -10.56 -19.51
C MET A 1 22.49 -10.85 -18.32
N SER A 2 22.81 -11.93 -17.60
CA SER A 2 22.39 -12.34 -16.24
C SER A 2 20.88 -12.46 -15.91
N GLN A 3 20.42 -13.71 -15.79
CA GLN A 3 19.12 -14.08 -15.20
C GLN A 3 19.11 -13.85 -13.68
N SER A 4 17.94 -13.56 -13.10
CA SER A 4 17.68 -13.64 -11.65
C SER A 4 16.41 -14.46 -11.41
N PRO A 5 16.35 -15.26 -10.32
CA PRO A 5 15.38 -16.35 -10.15
C PRO A 5 13.95 -15.81 -10.04
N GLY A 6 12.98 -16.61 -10.48
CA GLY A 6 11.55 -16.27 -10.52
C GLY A 6 11.06 -15.55 -9.27
N THR A 7 10.89 -14.23 -9.36
CA THR A 7 10.43 -13.38 -8.28
C THR A 7 8.97 -13.69 -8.00
N SER A 8 8.73 -14.47 -6.94
CA SER A 8 7.39 -14.65 -6.39
C SER A 8 6.79 -13.27 -6.10
N PHE A 9 5.48 -13.16 -6.31
CA PHE A 9 4.75 -11.93 -6.07
C PHE A 9 4.99 -11.42 -4.62
N PRO A 10 5.24 -10.11 -4.39
CA PRO A 10 5.55 -9.57 -3.07
C PRO A 10 4.41 -9.80 -2.07
N LYS A 11 4.70 -10.56 -1.00
CA LYS A 11 3.70 -10.84 0.04
C LYS A 11 3.39 -9.58 0.85
N PRO A 12 2.11 -9.18 0.99
CA PRO A 12 1.76 -8.04 1.83
C PRO A 12 2.10 -8.31 3.30
N PRO A 13 2.70 -7.33 4.01
CA PRO A 13 2.81 -7.35 5.47
C PRO A 13 1.44 -7.52 6.14
N ALA A 14 1.42 -8.06 7.36
CA ALA A 14 0.19 -8.37 8.09
C ALA A 14 -0.77 -7.18 8.21
N ALA A 15 -0.25 -5.97 8.42
CA ALA A 15 -1.08 -4.75 8.49
C ALA A 15 -1.72 -4.35 7.15
N LEU A 16 -1.15 -4.77 6.03
CA LEU A 16 -1.66 -4.47 4.69
C LEU A 16 -2.57 -5.59 4.15
N ALA A 17 -2.40 -6.82 4.65
CA ALA A 17 -3.12 -8.00 4.16
C ALA A 17 -4.64 -7.80 4.09
N PRO A 18 -5.34 -7.23 5.11
CA PRO A 18 -6.78 -6.98 5.03
C PRO A 18 -7.20 -6.11 3.85
N TYR A 19 -6.41 -5.08 3.53
CA TYR A 19 -6.68 -4.21 2.39
C TYR A 19 -6.49 -4.94 1.06
N VAL A 20 -5.44 -5.74 0.95
CA VAL A 20 -5.13 -6.48 -0.29
C VAL A 20 -6.13 -7.61 -0.53
N GLU A 21 -6.58 -8.29 0.52
CA GLU A 21 -7.62 -9.33 0.45
C GLU A 21 -8.95 -8.78 -0.08
N VAL A 22 -9.39 -7.61 0.41
CA VAL A 22 -10.68 -7.01 0.01
C VAL A 22 -10.59 -6.28 -1.34
N LEU A 23 -9.52 -5.53 -1.57
CA LEU A 23 -9.42 -4.66 -2.74
C LEU A 23 -8.82 -5.37 -3.96
N GLY A 24 -8.02 -6.41 -3.74
CA GLY A 24 -7.04 -6.90 -4.71
C GLY A 24 -5.80 -6.01 -4.75
N VAL A 25 -4.72 -6.55 -5.32
CA VAL A 25 -3.39 -5.91 -5.36
C VAL A 25 -3.42 -4.52 -6.00
N ASP A 26 -3.98 -4.42 -7.20
CA ASP A 26 -3.90 -3.20 -8.01
C ASP A 26 -4.64 -2.04 -7.35
N LEU A 27 -5.89 -2.31 -6.95
CA LEU A 27 -6.72 -1.33 -6.28
C LEU A 27 -6.18 -0.97 -4.89
N ALA A 28 -5.57 -1.91 -4.17
CA ALA A 28 -4.91 -1.62 -2.90
C ALA A 28 -3.72 -0.67 -3.08
N VAL A 29 -2.88 -0.87 -4.10
CA VAL A 29 -1.77 0.04 -4.41
C VAL A 29 -2.30 1.45 -4.69
N GLU A 30 -3.29 1.59 -5.56
CA GLU A 30 -3.90 2.89 -5.84
C GLU A 30 -4.51 3.52 -4.58
N PHE A 31 -5.18 2.71 -3.77
CA PHE A 31 -5.81 3.14 -2.53
C PHE A 31 -4.78 3.70 -1.55
N PHE A 32 -3.65 3.01 -1.33
CA PHE A 32 -2.59 3.49 -0.45
C PHE A 32 -1.88 4.72 -1.01
N LEU A 33 -1.64 4.79 -2.32
CA LEU A 33 -1.07 5.98 -2.95
C LEU A 33 -1.96 7.22 -2.75
N ARG A 34 -3.28 7.03 -2.76
CA ARG A 34 -4.24 8.13 -2.66
C ARG A 34 -4.58 8.51 -1.21
N PHE A 35 -4.71 7.52 -0.32
CA PHE A 35 -5.23 7.71 1.03
C PHE A 35 -4.23 7.36 2.13
N GLY A 36 -3.01 6.93 1.81
CA GLY A 36 -1.98 6.62 2.80
C GLY A 36 -1.75 7.79 3.75
N GLY A 37 -1.83 7.51 5.06
CA GLY A 37 -1.74 8.53 6.11
C GLY A 37 -3.02 9.31 6.37
N ALA A 38 -4.12 9.10 5.63
CA ALA A 38 -5.41 9.70 5.91
C ALA A 38 -6.18 8.89 6.99
N GLU A 39 -7.04 9.57 7.74
CA GLU A 39 -8.02 8.91 8.61
C GLU A 39 -9.25 8.50 7.78
N LEU A 40 -9.64 7.24 7.90
CA LEU A 40 -10.75 6.63 7.20
C LEU A 40 -11.83 6.23 8.20
N TYR A 41 -13.07 6.54 7.87
CA TYR A 41 -14.26 6.17 8.64
C TYR A 41 -15.05 5.11 7.89
N PHE A 42 -15.48 4.08 8.60
CA PHE A 42 -16.33 3.00 8.10
C PHE A 42 -17.74 3.21 8.67
N PRO A 43 -18.64 3.86 7.90
CA PRO A 43 -19.94 4.21 8.44
C PRO A 43 -20.80 2.94 8.59
N GLN A 44 -21.39 2.76 9.77
CA GLN A 44 -22.32 1.64 10.05
C GLN A 44 -23.64 1.80 9.27
N ASP A 45 -24.05 3.04 9.01
CA ASP A 45 -25.16 3.39 8.15
C ASP A 45 -24.64 3.82 6.77
N ARG A 46 -25.30 3.39 5.68
CA ARG A 46 -24.88 3.54 4.27
C ARG A 46 -24.81 4.98 3.74
N CYS A 47 -24.69 5.99 4.60
CA CYS A 47 -25.05 7.36 4.29
C CYS A 47 -23.95 8.38 4.61
N ARG A 48 -22.84 8.32 3.86
CA ARG A 48 -22.14 9.48 3.27
C ARG A 48 -20.99 9.00 2.39
N GLY A 49 -21.05 9.31 1.11
CA GLY A 49 -19.94 9.03 0.19
C GLY A 49 -18.72 9.89 0.52
N GLY A 50 -17.69 9.29 1.10
CA GLY A 50 -16.36 9.88 1.21
C GLY A 50 -15.51 9.57 -0.02
N ALA A 51 -14.37 10.26 -0.17
CA ALA A 51 -13.47 10.04 -1.32
C ALA A 51 -13.03 8.57 -1.47
N ALA A 52 -12.84 7.85 -0.35
CA ALA A 52 -12.55 6.43 -0.35
C ALA A 52 -13.74 5.60 -0.88
N THR A 53 -14.96 5.87 -0.41
CA THR A 53 -16.19 5.23 -0.91
C THR A 53 -16.40 5.48 -2.40
N SER A 54 -16.11 6.70 -2.89
CA SER A 54 -16.17 7.01 -4.31
C SER A 54 -15.14 6.24 -5.15
N MET A 55 -14.00 5.86 -4.55
CA MET A 55 -12.94 5.15 -5.25
C MET A 55 -13.18 3.64 -5.31
N ILE A 56 -13.55 3.01 -4.18
CA ILE A 56 -13.63 1.54 -4.09
C ILE A 56 -15.07 1.01 -4.03
N GLY A 57 -16.06 1.89 -3.92
CA GLY A 57 -17.46 1.53 -3.76
C GLY A 57 -17.86 1.29 -2.29
N ILE A 58 -19.17 1.34 -2.03
CA ILE A 58 -19.72 1.19 -0.67
C ILE A 58 -19.57 -0.22 -0.12
N GLU A 59 -19.69 -1.24 -0.98
CA GLU A 59 -19.58 -2.65 -0.59
C GLU A 59 -18.17 -2.96 -0.08
N LYS A 60 -17.13 -2.57 -0.84
CA LYS A 60 -15.73 -2.78 -0.42
C LYS A 60 -15.34 -1.97 0.82
N ILE A 61 -15.91 -0.78 1.02
CA ILE A 61 -15.69 -0.02 2.25
C ILE A 61 -16.27 -0.76 3.46
N ALA A 62 -17.50 -1.27 3.35
CA ALA A 62 -18.13 -2.03 4.42
C ALA A 62 -17.34 -3.32 4.73
N GLU A 63 -17.01 -4.10 3.70
CA GLU A 63 -16.21 -5.32 3.83
C GLU A 63 -14.83 -5.05 4.46
N LEU A 64 -14.19 -3.94 4.08
CA LEU A 64 -12.90 -3.55 4.67
C LEU A 64 -13.05 -3.17 6.15
N GLY A 65 -14.13 -2.48 6.53
CA GLY A 65 -14.43 -2.16 7.93
C GLY A 65 -14.66 -3.42 8.77
N ASP A 66 -15.42 -4.38 8.23
CA ASP A 66 -15.69 -5.68 8.86
C ASP A 66 -14.41 -6.51 8.99
N ARG A 67 -13.58 -6.57 7.94
CA ARG A 67 -12.32 -7.33 7.94
C ARG A 67 -11.30 -6.77 8.94
N LEU A 68 -11.29 -5.45 9.11
CA LEU A 68 -10.44 -4.75 10.08
C LEU A 68 -11.04 -4.73 11.50
N CYS A 69 -12.31 -5.08 11.66
CA CYS A 69 -13.07 -5.00 12.92
C CYS A 69 -13.03 -3.60 13.56
N VAL A 70 -13.11 -2.52 12.77
CA VAL A 70 -13.02 -1.14 13.26
C VAL A 70 -14.02 -0.22 12.58
N VAL A 71 -14.44 0.83 13.29
CA VAL A 71 -15.30 1.90 12.76
C VAL A 71 -14.50 3.07 12.16
N LYS A 72 -13.21 3.16 12.48
CA LYS A 72 -12.27 4.12 11.89
C LYS A 72 -10.84 3.62 12.01
N THR A 73 -9.98 4.05 11.09
CA THR A 73 -8.54 3.74 11.14
C THR A 73 -7.70 4.76 10.38
N ARG A 74 -6.40 4.81 10.68
CA ARG A 74 -5.42 5.52 9.87
C ARG A 74 -4.92 4.58 8.77
N VAL A 75 -5.04 4.97 7.51
CA VAL A 75 -4.59 4.15 6.38
C VAL A 75 -3.06 4.06 6.38
N PRO A 76 -2.46 2.86 6.32
CA PRO A 76 -1.01 2.69 6.19
C PRO A 76 -0.46 3.36 4.92
N LEU A 77 0.75 3.93 4.99
CA LEU A 77 1.43 4.47 3.79
C LEU A 77 1.86 3.37 2.81
N ALA A 78 2.24 2.20 3.33
CA ALA A 78 2.65 1.04 2.54
C ALA A 78 3.82 1.26 1.55
N ASN A 79 4.57 2.37 1.63
CA ASN A 79 5.60 2.77 0.66
C ASN A 79 6.55 1.64 0.23
N ARG A 80 7.06 0.86 1.19
CA ARG A 80 7.97 -0.26 0.89
C ARG A 80 7.27 -1.36 0.06
N TRP A 81 6.10 -1.80 0.50
CA TRP A 81 5.36 -2.84 -0.21
C TRP A 81 4.86 -2.36 -1.58
N ILE A 82 4.42 -1.09 -1.70
CA ILE A 82 4.09 -0.47 -2.99
C ILE A 82 5.30 -0.49 -3.91
N ALA A 83 6.48 -0.11 -3.41
CA ALA A 83 7.71 -0.15 -4.20
C ALA A 83 8.04 -1.57 -4.68
N GLU A 84 7.91 -2.58 -3.82
CA GLU A 84 8.12 -3.98 -4.17
C GLU A 84 7.13 -4.45 -5.26
N VAL A 85 5.83 -4.14 -5.13
CA VAL A 85 4.80 -4.48 -6.13
C VAL A 85 5.04 -3.79 -7.46
N LEU A 86 5.33 -2.48 -7.45
CA LEU A 86 5.57 -1.72 -8.69
C LEU A 86 6.86 -2.17 -9.38
N ALA A 87 7.91 -2.47 -8.63
CA ALA A 87 9.14 -3.03 -9.18
C ALA A 87 8.91 -4.42 -9.80
N TRP A 88 8.12 -5.27 -9.14
CA TRP A 88 7.72 -6.58 -9.69
C TRP A 88 6.95 -6.44 -11.01
N LYS A 89 6.12 -5.39 -11.15
CA LYS A 89 5.43 -5.03 -12.40
C LYS A 89 6.33 -4.37 -13.45
N GLY A 90 7.62 -4.17 -13.18
CA GLY A 90 8.58 -3.57 -14.11
C GLY A 90 8.57 -2.04 -14.14
N VAL A 91 7.95 -1.36 -13.18
CA VAL A 91 7.99 0.10 -13.10
C VAL A 91 9.41 0.58 -12.73
N PRO A 92 9.99 1.58 -13.43
CA PRO A 92 11.31 2.08 -13.11
C PRO A 92 11.39 2.69 -11.71
N THR A 93 12.51 2.49 -11.01
CA THR A 93 12.75 3.00 -9.65
C THR A 93 12.51 4.52 -9.53
N ALA A 94 12.88 5.30 -10.55
CA ALA A 94 12.66 6.74 -10.56
C ALA A 94 11.18 7.13 -10.67
N ASP A 95 10.34 6.35 -11.34
CA ASP A 95 8.88 6.56 -11.37
C ASP A 95 8.27 6.18 -10.00
N ILE A 96 8.68 5.04 -9.44
CA ILE A 96 8.25 4.59 -8.11
C ILE A 96 8.53 5.68 -7.07
N ALA A 97 9.76 6.18 -7.01
CA ALA A 97 10.19 7.26 -6.11
C ALA A 97 9.30 8.50 -6.21
N ARG A 98 8.95 8.92 -7.44
CA ARG A 98 8.07 10.07 -7.69
C ARG A 98 6.64 9.83 -7.18
N TRP A 99 6.11 8.62 -7.37
CA TRP A 99 4.74 8.29 -6.96
C TRP A 99 4.61 8.22 -5.44
N ILE A 100 5.53 7.53 -4.75
CA ILE A 100 5.48 7.35 -3.28
C ILE A 100 6.18 8.46 -2.49
N ARG A 101 6.74 9.46 -3.19
CA ARG A 101 7.38 10.67 -2.62
C ARG A 101 8.58 10.39 -1.70
N VAL A 102 9.45 9.48 -2.11
CA VAL A 102 10.74 9.19 -1.44
C VAL A 102 11.89 9.21 -2.45
N SER A 103 13.14 9.25 -2.00
CA SER A 103 14.29 9.24 -2.91
C SER A 103 14.42 7.90 -3.64
N ASP A 104 14.95 7.90 -4.87
CA ASP A 104 15.26 6.69 -5.62
C ASP A 104 16.30 5.82 -4.89
N VAL A 105 17.21 6.44 -4.12
CA VAL A 105 18.14 5.74 -3.22
C VAL A 105 17.39 4.93 -2.17
N THR A 106 16.35 5.50 -1.56
CA THR A 106 15.51 4.80 -0.57
C THR A 106 14.78 3.62 -1.21
N VAL A 107 14.25 3.80 -2.42
CA VAL A 107 13.58 2.73 -3.17
C VAL A 107 14.55 1.59 -3.49
N ARG A 108 15.74 1.90 -4.04
CA ARG A 108 16.78 0.89 -4.32
C ARG A 108 17.16 0.12 -3.06
N HIS A 109 17.28 0.81 -1.93
CA HIS A 109 17.59 0.21 -0.64
C HIS A 109 16.53 -0.79 -0.18
N TRP A 110 15.25 -0.46 -0.32
CA TRP A 110 14.17 -1.40 0.01
C TRP A 110 14.18 -2.62 -0.90
N LEU A 111 14.38 -2.40 -2.21
CA LEU A 111 14.37 -3.47 -3.22
C LEU A 111 15.59 -4.39 -3.14
N SER A 112 16.73 -3.91 -2.61
CA SER A 112 17.91 -4.75 -2.37
C SER A 112 17.80 -5.62 -1.12
N GLY A 113 16.73 -5.48 -0.34
CA GLY A 113 16.56 -6.18 0.93
C GLY A 113 17.43 -5.63 2.06
N GLY A 114 18.01 -4.43 1.90
CA GLY A 114 18.92 -3.86 2.89
C GLY A 114 18.26 -3.48 4.22
N GLU A 115 18.93 -3.80 5.33
CA GLU A 115 18.67 -3.21 6.66
C GLU A 115 19.02 -1.71 6.64
N ARG A 116 18.32 -0.84 7.39
CA ARG A 116 18.60 0.62 7.37
C ARG A 116 20.08 0.89 7.67
N PRO A 117 20.79 1.71 6.87
CA PRO A 117 22.19 2.03 7.14
C PRO A 117 22.39 2.96 8.34
N PHE A 118 21.33 3.69 8.75
CA PHE A 118 21.41 4.67 9.84
C PHE A 118 20.33 4.38 10.90
N PRO A 119 20.73 4.16 12.16
CA PRO A 119 19.81 4.22 13.29
C PRO A 119 19.14 5.60 13.32
N VAL A 120 17.82 5.65 13.50
CA VAL A 120 17.15 6.89 13.87
C VAL A 120 17.45 7.07 15.36
N GLU A 121 18.31 8.03 15.70
CA GLU A 121 18.50 8.46 17.09
C GLU A 121 17.13 8.89 17.63
N ARG A 122 16.70 8.25 18.73
CA ARG A 122 15.42 8.50 19.40
C ARG A 122 15.51 9.66 20.37
#